data_AF-A0A7Y3RMA6-F1
#
_entry.id   AF-A0A7Y3RMA6-F1
#
_cell.length_a   1.000
_cell.length_b   1.000
_cell.length_c   1.000
_cell.angle_alpha   90.00
_cell.angle_beta   90.00
_cell.angle_gamma   90.00
#
_symmetry.space_group_name_H-M   'P 1'
#
loop_
_entity.id
_entity.type
_entity.pdbx_description
1 polymer ?
#
loop_
_entity_poly.entity_id
_entity_poly.type
_entity_poly.pdbx_seq_one_letter_code
_entity_poly.pdbx_strand_id
1 'polypeptide(L)'
;MASRLQIGKLAAESAAIFFSVILAFAVEEWRSDREEQERAEATMTLVRAELEQNLEELKRVRSGRQGQLDTYIDKLGQLKDTGSFPQTLPRLITPDITDIAYQLGTDSGAVSRFPTDAVLKTALAYEALSTVSGNEDFIDSRNAQVRYRDGEQYLSGFIYYINRAQVAEPEAITAIEEAISELERIGITAPE
;
A
#
# COMPACT_ATOMS: atom_id res chain seq x y z
N MET A 1 16.71 -43.28 -58.75
CA MET A 1 16.77 -43.40 -57.27
C MET A 1 17.46 -42.22 -56.58
N ALA A 2 18.46 -41.57 -57.18
CA ALA A 2 19.21 -40.45 -56.56
C ALA A 2 18.36 -39.19 -56.23
N SER A 3 17.33 -38.85 -57.02
CA SER A 3 16.53 -37.64 -56.81
C SER A 3 15.63 -37.69 -55.57
N ARG A 4 15.09 -38.87 -55.19
CA ARG A 4 14.24 -39.02 -53.99
C ARG A 4 15.04 -38.86 -52.68
N LEU A 5 16.30 -39.28 -52.67
CA LEU A 5 17.22 -39.10 -51.55
C LEU A 5 17.59 -37.62 -51.34
N GLN A 6 17.76 -36.86 -52.43
CA GLN A 6 18.03 -35.42 -52.35
C GLN A 6 16.82 -34.63 -51.84
N ILE A 7 15.61 -34.96 -52.29
CA ILE A 7 14.37 -34.31 -51.82
C ILE A 7 14.12 -34.58 -50.33
N GLY A 8 14.32 -35.83 -49.87
CA GLY A 8 14.19 -36.17 -48.45
C GLY A 8 15.20 -35.45 -47.56
N LYS A 9 16.45 -35.29 -48.04
CA LYS A 9 17.48 -34.51 -47.33
C LYS A 9 17.13 -33.02 -47.26
N LEU A 10 16.70 -32.43 -48.37
CA LEU A 10 16.33 -31.00 -48.42
C LEU A 10 15.12 -30.69 -47.54
N ALA A 11 14.13 -31.58 -47.50
CA ALA A 11 12.97 -31.48 -46.61
C ALA A 11 13.36 -31.60 -45.14
N ALA A 12 14.26 -32.51 -44.80
CA ALA A 12 14.77 -32.67 -43.43
C ALA A 12 15.61 -31.45 -42.99
N GLU A 13 16.48 -30.91 -43.86
CA GLU A 13 17.22 -29.67 -43.59
C GLU A 13 16.28 -28.47 -43.39
N SER A 14 15.28 -28.32 -44.26
CA SER A 14 14.29 -27.25 -44.12
C SER A 14 13.50 -27.38 -42.82
N ALA A 15 13.04 -28.58 -42.47
CA ALA A 15 12.34 -28.85 -41.22
C ALA A 15 13.22 -28.56 -40.00
N ALA A 16 14.51 -28.91 -40.05
CA ALA A 16 15.45 -28.60 -38.97
C ALA A 16 15.65 -27.10 -38.79
N ILE A 17 15.71 -26.32 -39.88
CA ILE A 17 15.78 -24.85 -39.82
C ILE A 17 14.50 -24.27 -39.24
N PHE A 18 13.31 -24.72 -39.67
CA PHE A 18 12.05 -24.25 -39.08
C PHE A 18 11.97 -24.59 -37.59
N PHE A 19 12.38 -25.79 -37.22
CA PHE A 19 12.37 -26.22 -35.82
C PHE A 19 13.34 -25.42 -34.96
N SER A 20 14.54 -25.10 -35.47
CA SER A 20 15.51 -24.27 -34.73
C SER A 20 15.01 -22.84 -34.54
N VAL A 21 14.32 -22.28 -35.54
CA VAL A 21 13.68 -20.95 -35.44
C VAL A 21 12.57 -20.95 -34.41
N ILE A 22 11.68 -21.96 -34.42
CA ILE A 22 10.60 -22.08 -33.42
C ILE A 22 11.17 -22.23 -32.01
N LEU A 23 12.20 -23.07 -31.83
CA LEU A 23 12.87 -23.22 -30.54
C LEU A 23 13.51 -21.92 -30.07
N ALA A 24 14.14 -21.16 -30.97
CA ALA A 24 14.73 -19.87 -30.62
C ALA A 24 13.67 -18.88 -30.12
N PHE A 25 12.52 -18.79 -30.78
CA PHE A 25 11.40 -17.96 -30.32
C PHE A 25 10.83 -18.43 -28.98
N ALA A 26 10.63 -19.74 -28.81
CA ALA A 26 10.10 -20.30 -27.56
C ALA A 26 11.04 -20.05 -26.37
N VAL A 27 12.37 -20.13 -26.58
CA VAL A 27 13.36 -19.82 -25.55
C VAL A 27 13.35 -18.33 -25.20
N GLU A 28 13.21 -17.46 -26.19
CA GLU A 28 13.16 -16.01 -25.96
C GLU A 28 11.90 -15.60 -25.19
N GLU A 29 10.74 -16.12 -25.58
CA GLU A 29 9.47 -15.88 -24.89
C GLU A 29 9.54 -16.36 -23.43
N TRP A 30 10.09 -17.56 -23.20
CA TRP A 30 10.30 -18.08 -21.85
C TRP A 30 11.23 -17.21 -20.99
N ARG A 31 12.29 -16.64 -21.59
CA ARG A 31 13.19 -15.71 -20.88
C ARG A 31 12.49 -14.40 -20.55
N SER A 32 11.76 -13.83 -21.50
CA SER A 32 11.01 -12.59 -21.29
C SER A 32 10.00 -12.75 -20.16
N ASP A 33 9.21 -13.84 -20.17
CA ASP A 33 8.24 -14.14 -19.12
C ASP A 33 8.91 -14.30 -17.76
N ARG A 34 10.08 -14.96 -17.71
CA ARG A 34 10.87 -15.10 -16.48
C ARG A 34 11.33 -13.75 -15.93
N GLU A 35 11.91 -12.91 -16.76
CA GLU A 35 12.39 -11.58 -16.35
C GLU A 35 11.26 -10.66 -15.90
N GLU A 36 10.08 -10.79 -16.52
CA GLU A 36 8.89 -10.04 -16.12
C GLU A 36 8.30 -10.55 -14.82
N GLN A 37 8.34 -11.86 -14.57
CA GLN A 37 7.94 -12.46 -13.30
C GLN A 37 8.87 -12.02 -12.16
N GLU A 38 10.20 -12.06 -12.38
CA GLU A 38 11.19 -11.61 -11.39
C GLU A 38 11.01 -10.12 -11.04
N ARG A 39 10.75 -9.27 -12.03
CA ARG A 39 10.43 -7.85 -11.80
C ARG A 39 9.12 -7.66 -11.02
N ALA A 40 8.11 -8.49 -11.30
CA ALA A 40 6.84 -8.44 -10.59
C ALA A 40 6.99 -8.86 -9.12
N GLU A 41 7.78 -9.91 -8.86
CA GLU A 41 8.12 -10.37 -7.51
C GLU A 41 8.89 -9.30 -6.73
N ALA A 42 9.93 -8.70 -7.33
CA ALA A 42 10.67 -7.60 -6.71
C ALA A 42 9.75 -6.42 -6.35
N THR A 43 8.79 -6.10 -7.22
CA THR A 43 7.82 -5.04 -6.96
C THR A 43 6.89 -5.40 -5.79
N MET A 44 6.41 -6.64 -5.73
CA MET A 44 5.58 -7.08 -4.60
C MET A 44 6.34 -7.18 -3.28
N THR A 45 7.64 -7.48 -3.31
CA THR A 45 8.51 -7.37 -2.13
C THR A 45 8.56 -5.93 -1.61
N LEU A 46 8.64 -4.94 -2.49
CA LEU A 46 8.59 -3.53 -2.10
C LEU A 46 7.21 -3.14 -1.54
N VAL A 47 6.12 -3.60 -2.18
CA VAL A 47 4.75 -3.37 -1.69
C VAL A 47 4.56 -3.95 -0.29
N ARG A 48 5.07 -5.15 -0.04
CA ARG A 48 5.04 -5.77 1.27
C ARG A 48 5.82 -4.95 2.31
N ALA A 49 7.03 -4.51 1.97
CA ALA A 49 7.85 -3.69 2.87
C ALA A 49 7.16 -2.36 3.21
N GLU A 50 6.52 -1.72 2.22
CA GLU A 50 5.70 -0.51 2.42
C GLU A 50 4.52 -0.78 3.37
N LEU A 51 3.81 -1.90 3.21
CA LEU A 51 2.74 -2.31 4.12
C LEU A 51 3.23 -2.55 5.55
N GLU A 52 4.39 -3.17 5.73
CA GLU A 52 5.01 -3.40 7.04
C GLU A 52 5.39 -2.07 7.72
N GLN A 53 6.00 -1.16 6.97
CA GLN A 53 6.34 0.18 7.46
C GLN A 53 5.08 0.95 7.87
N ASN A 54 4.06 0.95 7.02
CA ASN A 54 2.77 1.60 7.31
C ASN A 54 2.09 0.99 8.55
N LEU A 55 2.19 -0.33 8.73
CA LEU A 55 1.67 -1.02 9.92
C LEU A 55 2.38 -0.58 11.20
N GLU A 56 3.71 -0.49 11.16
CA GLU A 56 4.52 -0.02 12.29
C GLU A 56 4.16 1.42 12.65
N GLU A 57 4.08 2.29 11.65
CA GLU A 57 3.72 3.70 11.81
C GLU A 57 2.32 3.85 12.42
N LEU A 58 1.35 3.10 11.90
CA LEU A 58 -0.02 3.11 12.41
C LEU A 58 -0.09 2.66 13.87
N LYS A 59 0.63 1.59 14.23
CA LYS A 59 0.74 1.09 15.62
C LYS A 59 1.41 2.12 16.52
N ARG A 60 2.48 2.78 16.05
CA ARG A 60 3.19 3.84 16.76
C ARG A 60 2.28 5.02 17.04
N VAL A 61 1.59 5.55 16.03
CA VAL A 61 0.67 6.69 16.18
C VAL A 61 -0.50 6.35 17.08
N ARG A 62 -1.11 5.17 16.92
CA ARG A 62 -2.19 4.68 17.79
C ARG A 62 -1.76 4.65 19.26
N SER A 63 -0.56 4.15 19.55
CA SER A 63 -0.01 4.10 20.91
C SER A 63 0.25 5.50 21.50
N GLY A 64 0.72 6.45 20.68
CA GLY A 64 0.99 7.83 21.09
C GLY A 64 -0.26 8.67 21.29
N ARG A 65 -1.39 8.29 20.68
CA ARG A 65 -2.62 9.08 20.70
C ARG A 65 -3.29 9.14 22.07
N GLN A 66 -3.14 8.12 22.91
CA GLN A 66 -3.77 8.12 24.23
C GLN A 66 -3.25 9.25 25.12
N GLY A 67 -1.93 9.49 25.12
CA GLY A 67 -1.35 10.64 25.84
C GLY A 67 -1.75 11.99 25.25
N GLN A 68 -2.00 12.06 23.94
CA GLN A 68 -2.56 13.27 23.32
C GLN A 68 -3.99 13.53 23.78
N LEU A 69 -4.83 12.48 23.86
CA LEU A 69 -6.19 12.58 24.34
C LEU A 69 -6.25 13.09 25.78
N ASP A 70 -5.40 12.56 26.65
CA ASP A 70 -5.33 13.01 28.05
C ASP A 70 -4.95 14.49 28.13
N THR A 71 -3.97 14.93 27.32
CA THR A 71 -3.58 16.35 27.23
C THR A 71 -4.71 17.24 26.72
N TYR A 72 -5.50 16.74 25.77
CA TYR A 72 -6.65 17.47 25.23
C TYR A 72 -7.81 17.55 26.23
N ILE A 73 -8.08 16.47 26.98
CA ILE A 73 -9.09 16.43 28.05
C ILE A 73 -8.72 17.40 29.17
N ASP A 74 -7.45 17.47 29.56
CA ASP A 74 -6.97 18.42 30.57
C ASP A 74 -7.17 19.88 30.12
N LYS A 75 -6.74 20.20 28.89
CA LYS A 75 -6.96 21.53 28.29
C LYS A 75 -8.44 21.89 28.15
N LEU A 76 -9.31 20.90 27.95
CA LEU A 76 -10.75 21.08 27.96
C LEU A 76 -11.33 21.39 29.34
N GLY A 77 -10.82 20.72 30.38
CA GLY A 77 -11.14 21.08 31.77
C GLY A 77 -10.79 22.54 32.05
N GLN A 78 -9.60 22.96 31.64
CA GLN A 78 -9.14 24.35 31.80
C GLN A 78 -10.02 25.36 31.04
N LEU A 79 -10.48 25.04 29.82
CA LEU A 79 -11.44 25.88 29.09
C LEU A 79 -12.75 26.02 29.87
N LYS A 80 -13.30 24.91 30.36
CA LYS A 80 -14.54 24.91 31.14
C LYS A 80 -14.43 25.78 32.39
N ASP A 81 -13.27 25.75 33.05
CA ASP A 81 -13.04 26.44 34.32
C ASP A 81 -12.68 27.93 34.14
N THR A 82 -11.96 28.28 33.07
CA THR A 82 -11.46 29.65 32.83
C THR A 82 -12.29 30.45 31.81
N GLY A 83 -13.13 29.79 31.03
CA GLY A 83 -13.85 30.38 29.90
C GLY A 83 -12.95 30.88 28.77
N SER A 84 -11.65 30.56 28.83
CA SER A 84 -10.65 31.03 27.86
C SER A 84 -10.07 29.86 27.09
N PHE A 85 -9.98 30.03 25.76
CA PHE A 85 -9.44 28.98 24.90
C PHE A 85 -7.92 28.92 25.03
N PRO A 86 -7.32 27.74 25.26
CA PRO A 86 -5.87 27.62 25.33
C PRO A 86 -5.25 28.10 24.01
N GLN A 87 -4.26 29.00 24.11
CA GLN A 87 -3.65 29.65 22.94
C GLN A 87 -2.96 28.67 21.98
N THR A 88 -2.65 27.46 22.45
CA THR A 88 -2.08 26.39 21.65
C THR A 88 -2.67 25.04 22.07
N LEU A 89 -3.27 24.33 21.12
CA LEU A 89 -3.60 22.92 21.26
C LEU A 89 -2.47 22.07 20.66
N PRO A 90 -2.17 20.88 21.24
CA PRO A 90 -1.17 19.99 20.68
C PRO A 90 -1.55 19.63 19.24
N ARG A 91 -0.58 19.64 18.31
CA ARG A 91 -0.86 19.09 16.98
C ARG A 91 -1.20 17.62 17.13
N LEU A 92 -2.25 17.21 16.45
CA LEU A 92 -2.62 15.82 16.37
C LEU A 92 -1.51 15.05 15.64
N ILE A 93 -1.11 13.90 16.17
CA ILE A 93 -0.22 12.99 15.46
C ILE A 93 -1.06 12.16 14.51
N THR A 94 -0.79 12.33 13.23
CA THR A 94 -1.30 11.56 12.10
C THR A 94 -0.22 10.58 11.63
N PRO A 95 -0.60 9.39 11.15
CA PRO A 95 0.37 8.45 10.60
C PRO A 95 0.88 8.92 9.24
N ASP A 96 2.19 8.85 9.05
CA ASP A 96 2.84 9.11 7.77
C ASP A 96 2.76 7.87 6.87
N ILE A 97 1.68 7.79 6.08
CA ILE A 97 1.37 6.64 5.24
C ILE A 97 1.88 6.87 3.81
N THR A 98 2.56 5.88 3.25
CA THR A 98 3.01 5.89 1.85
C THR A 98 2.30 4.82 1.01
N ASP A 99 2.17 5.07 -0.29
CA ASP A 99 1.55 4.16 -1.27
C ASP A 99 2.35 4.07 -2.58
N ILE A 100 3.63 4.47 -2.55
CA ILE A 100 4.47 4.64 -3.73
C ILE A 100 4.77 3.28 -4.38
N ALA A 101 5.09 2.27 -3.56
CA ALA A 101 5.40 0.94 -4.09
C ALA A 101 4.15 0.30 -4.72
N TYR A 102 2.98 0.54 -4.11
CA TYR A 102 1.71 0.08 -4.67
C TYR A 102 1.33 0.79 -5.98
N GLN A 103 1.48 2.10 -6.06
CA GLN A 103 1.28 2.86 -7.31
C GLN A 103 2.21 2.36 -8.41
N LEU A 104 3.50 2.18 -8.12
CA LEU A 104 4.46 1.64 -9.07
C LEU A 104 4.07 0.24 -9.56
N GLY A 105 3.62 -0.63 -8.64
CA GLY A 105 3.20 -1.99 -8.97
C GLY A 105 1.91 -2.07 -9.79
N THR A 106 0.98 -1.14 -9.58
CA THR A 106 -0.25 -1.04 -10.37
C THR A 106 0.02 -0.46 -11.75
N ASP A 107 0.82 0.61 -11.86
CA ASP A 107 1.18 1.25 -13.12
C ASP A 107 2.02 0.35 -14.04
N SER A 108 2.92 -0.43 -13.47
CA SER A 108 3.75 -1.39 -14.22
C SER A 108 3.01 -2.68 -14.59
N GLY A 109 1.81 -2.91 -14.04
CA GLY A 109 1.06 -4.16 -14.19
C GLY A 109 1.62 -5.32 -13.36
N ALA A 110 2.67 -5.11 -12.55
CA ALA A 110 3.29 -6.14 -11.72
C ALA A 110 2.29 -6.82 -10.78
N VAL A 111 1.38 -6.06 -10.16
CA VAL A 111 0.37 -6.59 -9.23
C VAL A 111 -0.56 -7.61 -9.93
N SER A 112 -0.89 -7.38 -11.21
CA SER A 112 -1.83 -8.24 -11.95
C SER A 112 -1.32 -9.65 -12.24
N ARG A 113 -0.03 -9.91 -12.03
CA ARG A 113 0.58 -11.24 -12.21
C ARG A 113 0.36 -12.18 -11.02
N PHE A 114 -0.12 -11.65 -9.90
CA PHE A 114 -0.31 -12.42 -8.67
C PHE A 114 -1.73 -12.95 -8.55
N PRO A 115 -1.96 -13.99 -7.71
CA PRO A 115 -3.29 -14.52 -7.48
C PRO A 115 -4.28 -13.43 -7.04
N THR A 116 -5.52 -13.52 -7.51
CA THR A 116 -6.57 -12.52 -7.25
C THR A 116 -6.74 -12.19 -5.77
N ASP A 117 -6.66 -13.17 -4.88
CA ASP A 117 -6.80 -12.96 -3.44
C ASP A 117 -5.69 -12.04 -2.88
N ALA A 118 -4.45 -12.20 -3.34
CA ALA A 118 -3.34 -11.36 -2.93
C ALA A 118 -3.50 -9.92 -3.45
N VAL A 119 -3.92 -9.78 -4.71
CA VAL A 119 -4.20 -8.48 -5.32
C VAL A 119 -5.32 -7.76 -4.57
N LEU A 120 -6.42 -8.46 -4.29
CA LEU A 120 -7.59 -7.90 -3.61
C LEU A 120 -7.27 -7.47 -2.18
N LYS A 121 -6.62 -8.34 -1.39
CA LYS A 121 -6.25 -8.00 -0.01
C LYS A 121 -5.27 -6.83 0.05
N THR A 122 -4.29 -6.80 -0.86
CA THR A 122 -3.36 -5.67 -0.98
C THR A 122 -4.12 -4.38 -1.29
N ALA A 123 -5.02 -4.39 -2.27
CA ALA A 123 -5.84 -3.21 -2.61
C ALA A 123 -6.71 -2.74 -1.43
N LEU A 124 -7.36 -3.67 -0.72
CA LEU A 124 -8.17 -3.37 0.47
C LEU A 124 -7.32 -2.77 1.61
N ALA A 125 -6.09 -3.24 1.78
CA ALA A 125 -5.16 -2.66 2.76
C ALA A 125 -4.84 -1.19 2.41
N TYR A 126 -4.53 -0.88 1.14
CA TYR A 126 -4.28 0.49 0.70
C TYR A 126 -5.53 1.39 0.73
N GLU A 127 -6.72 0.84 0.48
CA GLU A 127 -7.99 1.57 0.65
C GLU A 127 -8.25 1.93 2.13
N ALA A 128 -8.01 0.98 3.03
CA ALA A 128 -8.12 1.22 4.47
C ALA A 128 -7.09 2.25 4.94
N LEU A 129 -5.84 2.17 4.45
CA LEU A 129 -4.79 3.15 4.70
C LEU A 129 -5.15 4.54 4.18
N SER A 130 -5.74 4.67 3.00
CA SER A 130 -6.23 5.94 2.45
C SER A 130 -7.30 6.58 3.34
N THR A 131 -8.16 5.76 3.94
CA THR A 131 -9.18 6.24 4.89
C THR A 131 -8.57 6.80 6.17
N VAL A 132 -7.41 6.29 6.57
CA VAL A 132 -6.64 6.78 7.73
C VAL A 132 -5.86 8.04 7.37
N SER A 133 -5.17 8.08 6.22
CA SER A 133 -4.31 9.21 5.81
C SER A 133 -5.08 10.44 5.32
N GLY A 134 -6.21 10.26 4.62
CA GLY A 134 -7.07 11.35 4.12
C GLY A 134 -7.73 12.20 5.22
N ASN A 135 -7.44 11.92 6.48
CA ASN A 135 -7.83 12.77 7.59
C ASN A 135 -6.98 14.04 7.72
N GLU A 136 -5.74 14.08 7.20
CA GLU A 136 -4.90 15.28 7.29
C GLU A 136 -5.51 16.49 6.58
N ASP A 137 -5.99 16.34 5.34
CA ASP A 137 -6.64 17.43 4.59
C ASP A 137 -7.91 17.96 5.29
N PHE A 138 -8.68 17.06 5.91
CA PHE A 138 -9.85 17.43 6.71
C PHE A 138 -9.43 18.19 7.99
N ILE A 139 -8.39 17.73 8.68
CA ILE A 139 -7.86 18.37 9.88
C ILE A 139 -7.24 19.73 9.53
N ASP A 140 -6.44 19.82 8.48
CA ASP A 140 -5.78 21.05 8.05
C ASP A 140 -6.76 22.08 7.52
N SER A 141 -7.80 21.68 6.79
CA SER A 141 -8.88 22.59 6.39
C SER A 141 -9.66 23.14 7.60
N ARG A 142 -9.87 22.34 8.65
CA ARG A 142 -10.50 22.79 9.90
C ARG A 142 -9.54 23.64 10.75
N ASN A 143 -8.27 23.27 10.84
CA ASN A 143 -7.22 24.03 11.55
C ASN A 143 -6.96 25.39 10.90
N ALA A 144 -7.03 25.47 9.56
CA ALA A 144 -6.89 26.71 8.80
C ALA A 144 -8.09 27.65 9.00
N GLN A 145 -9.30 27.11 9.13
CA GLN A 145 -10.52 27.89 9.45
C GLN A 145 -10.53 28.43 10.90
N VAL A 146 -9.71 27.86 11.80
CA VAL A 146 -9.75 28.14 13.25
C VAL A 146 -8.93 29.36 13.69
N ARG A 147 -8.05 29.93 12.85
CA ARG A 147 -7.22 31.07 13.27
C ARG A 147 -8.00 32.34 13.64
N TYR A 148 -9.31 32.44 13.36
CA TYR A 148 -10.02 33.72 13.46
C TYR A 148 -11.39 33.75 14.15
N ARG A 149 -11.99 32.67 14.68
CA ARG A 149 -13.24 32.87 15.44
C ARG A 149 -13.61 31.97 16.61
N ASP A 150 -13.62 30.64 16.53
CA ASP A 150 -14.26 29.85 17.62
C ASP A 150 -13.50 28.56 17.95
N GLY A 151 -12.90 28.50 19.14
CA GLY A 151 -12.21 27.30 19.61
C GLY A 151 -13.13 26.07 19.76
N GLU A 152 -14.44 26.27 19.96
CA GLU A 152 -15.43 25.17 19.98
C GLU A 152 -15.47 24.37 18.67
N GLN A 153 -15.24 25.03 17.52
CA GLN A 153 -15.23 24.35 16.21
C GLN A 153 -13.99 23.48 16.02
N TYR A 154 -12.84 23.88 16.56
CA TYR A 154 -11.61 23.07 16.56
C TYR A 154 -11.80 21.79 17.37
N LEU A 155 -12.47 21.91 18.52
CA LEU A 155 -12.72 20.77 19.39
C LEU A 155 -13.66 19.74 18.77
N SER A 156 -14.73 20.20 18.11
CA SER A 156 -15.66 19.31 17.41
C SER A 156 -14.97 18.53 16.27
N GLY A 157 -14.06 19.17 15.54
CA GLY A 157 -13.25 18.52 14.51
C GLY A 157 -12.27 17.50 15.09
N PHE A 158 -11.64 17.82 16.21
CA PHE A 158 -10.75 16.91 16.93
C PHE A 158 -11.48 15.65 17.43
N ILE A 159 -12.60 15.82 18.16
CA ILE A 159 -13.38 14.68 18.68
C ILE A 159 -13.91 13.81 17.53
N TYR A 160 -14.39 14.44 16.45
CA TYR A 160 -14.82 13.73 15.25
C TYR A 160 -13.69 12.89 14.64
N TYR A 161 -12.49 13.47 14.48
CA TYR A 161 -11.33 12.74 13.99
C TYR A 161 -10.96 11.57 14.90
N ILE A 162 -10.85 11.79 16.20
CA ILE A 162 -10.45 10.75 17.15
C ILE A 162 -11.44 9.58 17.11
N ASN A 163 -12.75 9.86 17.14
CA ASN A 163 -13.78 8.83 17.07
C ASN A 163 -13.71 8.06 15.76
N ARG A 164 -13.43 8.74 14.64
CA ARG A 164 -13.28 8.09 13.34
C ARG A 164 -12.01 7.25 13.26
N ALA A 165 -10.87 7.77 13.71
CA ALA A 165 -9.60 7.06 13.73
C ALA A 165 -9.66 5.84 14.67
N GLN A 166 -10.36 5.92 15.80
CA GLN A 166 -10.57 4.77 16.68
C GLN A 166 -11.30 3.59 15.99
N VAL A 167 -12.12 3.87 14.97
CA VAL A 167 -12.83 2.84 14.20
C VAL A 167 -12.02 2.40 12.99
N ALA A 168 -11.46 3.35 12.23
CA ALA A 168 -10.75 3.07 10.97
C ALA A 168 -9.38 2.40 11.18
N GLU A 169 -8.65 2.72 12.26
CA GLU A 169 -7.31 2.17 12.46
C GLU A 169 -7.29 0.67 12.78
N PRO A 170 -8.15 0.13 13.66
CA PRO A 170 -8.24 -1.32 13.83
C PRO A 170 -8.53 -2.05 12.52
N GLU A 171 -9.46 -1.52 11.71
CA GLU A 171 -9.81 -2.10 10.40
C GLU A 171 -8.62 -2.07 9.44
N ALA A 172 -7.90 -0.94 9.37
CA ALA A 172 -6.68 -0.83 8.57
C ALA A 172 -5.58 -1.78 9.05
N ILE A 173 -5.35 -1.89 10.36
CA ILE A 173 -4.38 -2.85 10.93
C ILE A 173 -4.72 -4.27 10.47
N THR A 174 -5.98 -4.69 10.62
CA THR A 174 -6.41 -6.04 10.20
C THR A 174 -6.24 -6.25 8.70
N ALA A 175 -6.65 -5.29 7.87
CA ALA A 175 -6.51 -5.41 6.42
C ALA A 175 -5.02 -5.53 6.00
N ILE A 176 -4.13 -4.76 6.61
CA ILE A 176 -2.69 -4.82 6.35
C ILE A 176 -2.11 -6.16 6.80
N GLU A 177 -2.45 -6.65 7.99
CA GLU A 177 -1.99 -7.94 8.51
C GLU A 177 -2.46 -9.11 7.63
N GLU A 178 -3.71 -9.05 7.14
CA GLU A 178 -4.24 -10.04 6.19
C GLU A 178 -3.53 -9.99 4.83
N ALA A 179 -3.22 -8.79 4.33
CA ALA A 179 -2.46 -8.63 3.09
C ALA A 179 -1.03 -9.17 3.21
N ILE A 180 -0.31 -8.81 4.27
CA ILE A 180 1.05 -9.31 4.54
C ILE A 180 1.04 -10.83 4.65
N SER A 181 0.11 -11.40 5.41
CA SER A 181 0.00 -12.85 5.57
C SER A 181 -0.29 -13.56 4.24
N GLU A 182 -1.11 -12.97 3.38
CA GLU A 182 -1.37 -13.51 2.05
C GLU A 182 -0.13 -13.45 1.15
N LEU A 183 0.62 -12.34 1.18
CA LEU A 183 1.86 -12.19 0.43
C LEU A 183 2.93 -13.20 0.88
N GLU A 184 3.05 -13.43 2.18
CA GLU A 184 3.90 -14.49 2.74
C GLU A 184 3.50 -15.89 2.27
N ARG A 185 2.20 -16.18 2.26
CA ARG A 185 1.64 -17.47 1.83
C ARG A 185 2.01 -17.80 0.38
N ILE A 186 2.08 -16.80 -0.48
CA ILE A 186 2.45 -16.96 -1.90
C ILE A 186 3.95 -16.82 -2.16
N GLY A 187 4.77 -16.67 -1.12
CA GLY A 187 6.23 -16.66 -1.21
C GLY A 187 6.87 -15.29 -1.38
N ILE A 188 6.13 -14.19 -1.24
CA ILE A 188 6.70 -12.84 -1.24
C ILE A 188 7.27 -12.54 0.15
N THR A 189 8.59 -12.54 0.24
CA THR A 189 9.33 -12.25 1.47
C THR A 189 9.67 -10.77 1.60
N ALA A 190 9.90 -10.31 2.84
CA ALA A 190 10.48 -8.98 3.08
C ALA A 190 11.86 -8.87 2.41
N PRO A 191 12.28 -7.66 1.99
CA PRO A 191 13.64 -7.44 1.49
C PRO A 191 14.66 -7.72 2.60
N GLU A 192 15.77 -8.39 2.24
CA GLU A 192 16.92 -8.64 3.15
C GLU A 192 17.66 -7.35 3.55
#